data_AF-A0A7R8VWB3-F1
#
_entry.id   AF-A0A7R8VWB3-F1
#
_cell.length_a   1.000
_cell.length_b   1.000
_cell.length_c   1.000
_cell.angle_alpha   90.00
_cell.angle_beta   90.00
_cell.angle_gamma   90.00
#
_symmetry.space_group_name_H-M   'P 1'
#
loop_
_entity.id
_entity.type
_entity.pdbx_description
1 polymer ?
#
loop_
_entity_poly.entity_id
_entity_poly.type
_entity_poly.pdbx_seq_one_letter_code
_entity_poly.pdbx_strand_id
1 'polypeptide(L)'
;GLDAGWLTKYSWKCEPVDVSTSPEALRIARGVYMYFLAKISELLDTVFFVLRKKERQITFLHLYHHTGMPMVSWGCTKYYPGGHGTLIGLINSFVHIIMYSYYLMAAMGPRFQKYLWWKKVSGVLMLVFQGSGVLLLVFQDSGVLMLVFQGSGVLLLVFQGSGVLLLVFQDNGVLLLVFQGSGVLLLVFQGSGVLLLVFQGSGVLLLVFQGSGVLMLVFQGSGVLMLVFQGSGVLLFVFQGSGVLMLVFQGSGVLMLVFQVSGVLLLVFQDSGVLLLVFQGSRVLLLVFQGSGVLMLVFQGSGVLMLVFQGKWNAHACGQFCLAFLHSFQLLFHDCGYPRWTLFLTLPNAIFFYYLFNDFYYKEYEQRRTKEQKDRDDKDAKRS
;
A
#
# COMPACT_ATOMS: atom_id res chain seq x y z
N GLY A 1 -24.28 0.03 16.96
CA GLY A 1 -22.90 -0.33 17.31
C GLY A 1 -22.09 0.92 17.60
N LEU A 2 -21.60 1.58 16.55
CA LEU A 2 -20.72 2.75 16.62
C LEU A 2 -21.27 3.94 17.42
N ASP A 3 -22.40 4.50 17.01
CA ASP A 3 -23.05 5.65 17.66
C ASP A 3 -23.53 5.35 19.11
N ALA A 4 -23.85 4.09 19.38
CA ALA A 4 -24.34 3.67 20.69
C ALA A 4 -23.22 3.51 21.76
N GLY A 5 -21.95 3.51 21.36
CA GLY A 5 -20.82 3.22 22.25
C GLY A 5 -19.52 3.86 21.77
N TRP A 6 -18.79 3.21 20.86
CA TRP A 6 -17.41 3.54 20.48
C TRP A 6 -17.16 4.95 19.91
N LEU A 7 -18.17 5.64 19.36
CA LEU A 7 -18.02 7.02 18.88
C LEU A 7 -18.29 8.09 19.94
N THR A 8 -18.98 7.73 21.04
CA THR A 8 -19.62 8.72 21.91
C THR A 8 -19.39 8.46 23.40
N LYS A 9 -19.50 7.21 23.84
CA LYS A 9 -19.56 6.84 25.27
C LYS A 9 -18.45 5.90 25.73
N TYR A 10 -17.95 5.03 24.86
CA TYR A 10 -16.94 4.03 25.24
C TYR A 10 -15.52 4.59 25.18
N SER A 11 -14.71 4.17 26.14
CA SER A 11 -13.29 4.48 26.21
C SER A 11 -12.48 3.56 25.29
N TRP A 12 -11.64 4.17 24.46
CA TRP A 12 -10.69 3.45 23.59
C TRP A 12 -9.56 2.74 24.36
N LYS A 13 -9.38 3.05 25.65
CA LYS A 13 -8.33 2.46 26.49
C LYS A 13 -8.78 1.19 27.22
N CYS A 14 -9.92 1.27 27.89
CA CYS A 14 -10.48 0.17 28.68
C CYS A 14 -11.96 0.46 28.93
N GLU A 15 -12.83 -0.48 28.57
CA GLU A 15 -14.28 -0.31 28.72
C GLU A 15 -14.92 -1.49 29.51
N PRO A 16 -15.57 -1.23 30.66
CA PRO A 16 -16.30 -2.25 31.41
C PRO A 16 -17.54 -2.74 30.66
N VAL A 17 -18.09 -3.86 31.14
CA VAL A 17 -19.43 -4.31 30.71
C VAL A 17 -20.46 -3.61 31.59
N ASP A 18 -21.32 -2.80 30.97
CA ASP A 18 -22.50 -2.25 31.65
C ASP A 18 -23.60 -3.33 31.72
N VAL A 19 -23.91 -3.79 32.92
CA VAL A 19 -24.93 -4.81 33.22
C VAL A 19 -26.28 -4.22 33.65
N SER A 20 -26.43 -2.89 33.59
CA SER A 20 -27.67 -2.22 33.93
C SER A 20 -28.78 -2.50 32.92
N THR A 21 -30.02 -2.25 33.32
CA THR A 21 -31.21 -2.32 32.45
C THR A 21 -31.49 -1.00 31.73
N SER A 22 -30.49 -0.12 31.62
CA SER A 22 -30.64 1.15 30.91
C SER A 22 -30.92 0.93 29.42
N PRO A 23 -31.67 1.83 28.76
CA PRO A 23 -31.93 1.72 27.32
C PRO A 23 -30.65 1.59 26.48
N GLU A 24 -29.57 2.25 26.90
CA GLU A 24 -28.27 2.22 26.24
C GLU A 24 -27.53 0.91 26.43
N ALA A 25 -27.44 0.39 27.66
CA ALA A 25 -26.83 -0.91 27.92
C ALA A 25 -27.57 -2.02 27.16
N LEU A 26 -28.91 -1.99 27.17
CA LEU A 26 -29.74 -2.92 26.42
C LEU A 26 -29.57 -2.78 24.90
N ARG A 27 -29.33 -1.57 24.38
CA ARG A 27 -29.03 -1.35 22.95
C ARG A 27 -27.70 -2.01 22.55
N ILE A 28 -26.68 -1.93 23.39
CA ILE A 28 -25.41 -2.62 23.17
C ILE A 28 -25.57 -4.14 23.27
N ALA A 29 -26.23 -4.63 24.33
CA ALA A 29 -26.48 -6.05 24.53
C ALA A 29 -27.25 -6.69 23.35
N ARG A 30 -28.27 -5.98 22.83
CA ARG A 30 -28.97 -6.39 21.60
C ARG A 30 -28.04 -6.44 20.39
N GLY A 31 -27.10 -5.49 20.26
CA GLY A 31 -26.08 -5.51 19.22
C GLY A 31 -25.15 -6.72 19.31
N VAL A 32 -24.73 -7.09 20.52
CA VAL A 32 -23.91 -8.31 20.76
C VAL A 32 -24.70 -9.57 20.42
N TYR A 33 -25.99 -9.63 20.80
CA TYR A 33 -26.88 -10.73 20.43
C TYR A 33 -27.08 -10.86 18.91
N MET A 34 -27.30 -9.73 18.21
CA MET A 34 -27.38 -9.72 16.74
C MET A 34 -26.08 -10.20 16.09
N TYR A 35 -24.92 -9.83 16.64
CA TYR A 35 -23.62 -10.32 16.18
C TYR A 35 -23.49 -11.84 16.34
N PHE A 36 -23.93 -12.41 17.47
CA PHE A 36 -23.98 -13.87 17.64
C PHE A 36 -24.86 -14.55 16.59
N LEU A 37 -26.07 -14.03 16.34
CA LEU A 37 -26.96 -14.57 15.29
C LEU A 37 -26.31 -14.48 13.90
N ALA A 38 -25.59 -13.39 13.61
CA ALA A 38 -24.82 -13.27 12.37
C ALA A 38 -23.79 -14.40 12.26
N LYS A 39 -23.02 -14.69 13.32
CA LYS A 39 -22.03 -15.79 13.32
C LYS A 39 -22.64 -17.16 13.09
N ILE A 40 -23.85 -17.41 13.59
CA ILE A 40 -24.60 -18.63 13.28
C ILE A 40 -24.98 -18.68 11.79
N SER A 41 -25.42 -17.56 11.21
CA SER A 41 -25.76 -17.50 9.79
C SER A 41 -24.54 -17.74 8.87
N GLU A 42 -23.34 -17.35 9.29
CA GLU A 42 -22.09 -17.56 8.54
C GLU A 42 -21.68 -19.05 8.44
N LEU A 43 -22.26 -19.94 9.25
CA LEU A 43 -22.06 -21.38 9.09
C LEU A 43 -22.61 -21.90 7.75
N LEU A 44 -23.56 -21.18 7.15
CA LEU A 44 -24.09 -21.49 5.82
C LEU A 44 -23.02 -21.42 4.73
N ASP A 45 -21.93 -20.67 4.91
CA ASP A 45 -20.82 -20.64 3.95
C ASP A 45 -20.22 -22.04 3.74
N THR A 46 -20.01 -22.77 4.83
CA THR A 46 -19.52 -24.14 4.79
C THR A 46 -20.51 -25.06 4.08
N VAL A 47 -21.82 -24.90 4.36
CA VAL A 47 -22.88 -25.64 3.67
C VAL A 47 -22.84 -25.38 2.17
N PHE A 48 -22.71 -24.12 1.74
CA PHE A 48 -22.60 -23.76 0.33
C PHE A 48 -21.33 -24.30 -0.33
N PHE A 49 -20.19 -24.34 0.37
CA PHE A 49 -18.96 -24.92 -0.19
C PHE A 49 -19.08 -26.41 -0.43
N VAL A 50 -19.68 -27.16 0.52
CA VAL A 50 -19.94 -28.59 0.38
C VAL A 50 -20.93 -28.85 -0.76
N LEU A 51 -22.07 -28.15 -0.79
CA LEU A 51 -23.09 -28.33 -1.83
C LEU A 51 -22.56 -27.99 -3.24
N ARG A 52 -21.63 -27.02 -3.35
CA ARG A 52 -21.00 -26.65 -4.62
C ARG A 52 -19.77 -27.51 -4.97
N LYS A 53 -19.46 -28.54 -4.17
CA LYS A 53 -18.28 -29.41 -4.30
C LYS A 53 -16.97 -28.62 -4.41
N LYS A 54 -16.84 -27.55 -3.61
CA LYS A 54 -15.67 -26.67 -3.56
C LYS A 54 -14.80 -26.99 -2.35
N GLU A 55 -14.45 -28.26 -2.17
CA GLU A 55 -13.68 -28.78 -1.02
C GLU A 55 -12.39 -28.01 -0.74
N ARG A 56 -11.73 -27.48 -1.79
CA ARG A 56 -10.53 -26.66 -1.64
C ARG A 56 -10.75 -25.37 -0.82
N GLN A 57 -11.98 -24.86 -0.74
CA GLN A 57 -12.31 -23.66 0.06
C GLN A 57 -12.49 -24.00 1.56
N ILE A 58 -12.69 -25.27 1.91
CA ILE A 58 -12.85 -25.74 3.29
C ILE A 58 -11.46 -26.04 3.87
N THR A 59 -10.73 -24.98 4.20
CA THR A 59 -9.39 -25.09 4.81
C THR A 59 -9.48 -25.31 6.32
N PHE A 60 -8.37 -25.71 6.94
CA PHE A 60 -8.28 -25.77 8.40
C PHE A 60 -8.55 -24.41 9.06
N LEU A 61 -8.05 -23.32 8.46
CA LEU A 61 -8.32 -21.96 8.91
C LEU A 61 -9.83 -21.65 8.87
N HIS A 62 -10.50 -22.01 7.76
CA HIS A 62 -11.95 -21.83 7.60
C HIS A 62 -12.73 -22.59 8.69
N LEU A 63 -12.44 -23.88 8.86
CA LEU A 63 -13.14 -24.73 9.84
C LEU A 63 -12.90 -24.27 11.29
N TYR A 64 -11.64 -23.96 11.65
CA TYR A 64 -11.29 -23.47 12.97
C TYR A 64 -12.02 -22.16 13.30
N HIS A 65 -12.03 -21.21 12.35
CA HIS A 65 -12.71 -19.93 12.48
C HIS A 65 -14.23 -20.08 12.62
N HIS A 66 -14.87 -20.76 11.67
CA HIS A 66 -16.34 -20.88 11.64
C HIS A 66 -16.88 -21.76 12.76
N THR A 67 -16.07 -22.64 13.36
CA THR A 67 -16.47 -23.39 14.56
C THR A 67 -16.27 -22.57 15.84
N GLY A 68 -15.12 -21.89 15.96
CA GLY A 68 -14.76 -21.17 17.18
C GLY A 68 -15.55 -19.87 17.41
N MET A 69 -15.77 -19.07 16.36
CA MET A 69 -16.41 -17.76 16.50
C MET A 69 -17.86 -17.81 17.01
N PRO A 70 -18.73 -18.75 16.59
CA PRO A 70 -20.06 -18.91 17.17
C PRO A 70 -20.01 -19.30 18.65
N MET A 71 -19.11 -20.20 19.04
CA MET A 71 -18.96 -20.62 20.44
C MET A 71 -18.52 -19.46 21.34
N VAL A 72 -17.52 -18.68 20.91
CA VAL A 72 -17.03 -17.51 21.65
C VAL A 72 -18.10 -16.42 21.72
N SER A 73 -18.77 -16.10 20.60
CA SER A 73 -19.81 -15.07 20.59
C SER A 73 -21.06 -15.45 21.41
N TRP A 74 -21.41 -16.73 21.51
CA TRP A 74 -22.42 -17.21 22.46
C TRP A 74 -22.01 -16.94 23.90
N GLY A 75 -20.76 -17.28 24.26
CA GLY A 75 -20.21 -17.01 25.59
C GLY A 75 -20.21 -15.51 25.93
N CYS A 76 -19.77 -14.65 25.00
CA CYS A 76 -19.84 -13.20 25.17
C CYS A 76 -21.29 -12.71 25.34
N THR A 77 -22.22 -13.20 24.52
CA THR A 77 -23.64 -12.81 24.61
C THR A 77 -24.26 -13.22 25.96
N LYS A 78 -23.88 -14.38 26.49
CA LYS A 78 -24.42 -14.92 27.74
C LYS A 78 -23.84 -14.24 28.98
N TYR A 79 -22.55 -13.93 28.99
CA TYR A 79 -21.81 -13.50 30.18
C TYR A 79 -21.28 -12.07 30.13
N TYR A 80 -21.00 -11.53 28.95
CA TYR A 80 -20.39 -10.20 28.77
C TYR A 80 -21.00 -9.45 27.57
N PRO A 81 -22.30 -9.07 27.63
CA PRO A 81 -23.02 -8.47 26.51
C PRO A 81 -22.69 -6.98 26.31
N GLY A 82 -21.41 -6.62 26.27
CA GLY A 82 -20.93 -5.23 26.15
C GLY A 82 -19.44 -5.07 26.38
N GLY A 83 -18.98 -3.83 26.48
CA GLY A 83 -17.62 -3.49 26.94
C GLY A 83 -16.50 -3.76 25.94
N HIS A 84 -15.28 -3.91 26.47
CA HIS A 84 -14.02 -3.87 25.73
C HIS A 84 -13.95 -4.78 24.49
N GLY A 85 -14.49 -6.00 24.59
CA GLY A 85 -14.47 -6.99 23.51
C GLY A 85 -15.33 -6.62 22.29
N THR A 86 -16.30 -5.70 22.45
CA THR A 86 -17.24 -5.34 21.36
C THR A 86 -16.56 -4.59 20.20
N LEU A 87 -15.40 -3.95 20.43
CA LEU A 87 -14.64 -3.30 19.34
C LEU A 87 -14.17 -4.31 18.30
N ILE A 88 -13.76 -5.50 18.74
CA ILE A 88 -13.30 -6.58 17.85
C ILE A 88 -14.47 -7.04 16.97
N GLY A 89 -15.65 -7.22 17.56
CA GLY A 89 -16.87 -7.55 16.82
C GLY A 89 -17.27 -6.46 15.81
N LEU A 90 -17.08 -5.19 16.17
CA LEU A 90 -17.33 -4.05 15.28
C LEU A 90 -16.40 -4.08 14.05
N ILE A 91 -15.09 -4.19 14.27
CA ILE A 91 -14.09 -4.25 13.18
C ILE A 91 -14.32 -5.50 12.32
N ASN A 92 -14.58 -6.67 12.95
CA ASN A 92 -14.89 -7.90 12.22
C ASN A 92 -16.14 -7.72 11.34
N SER A 93 -17.21 -7.12 11.86
CA SER A 93 -18.43 -6.86 11.10
C SER A 93 -18.17 -5.93 9.91
N PHE A 94 -17.32 -4.92 10.07
CA PHE A 94 -16.92 -4.04 8.97
C PHE A 94 -16.17 -4.80 7.87
N VAL A 95 -15.19 -5.63 8.25
CA VAL A 95 -14.45 -6.47 7.30
C VAL A 95 -15.36 -7.49 6.63
N HIS A 96 -16.31 -8.07 7.37
CA HIS A 96 -17.30 -9.00 6.83
C HIS A 96 -18.28 -8.33 5.86
N ILE A 97 -18.65 -7.06 6.07
CA ILE A 97 -19.43 -6.30 5.07
C ILE A 97 -18.68 -6.24 3.75
N ILE A 98 -17.37 -5.93 3.77
CA ILE A 98 -16.55 -5.87 2.56
C ILE A 98 -16.43 -7.27 1.92
N MET A 99 -16.11 -8.28 2.72
CA MET A 99 -15.92 -9.66 2.23
C MET A 99 -17.20 -10.27 1.64
N TYR A 100 -18.34 -10.15 2.33
CA TYR A 100 -19.61 -10.70 1.82
C TYR A 100 -20.15 -9.89 0.65
N SER A 101 -19.92 -8.57 0.61
CA SER A 101 -20.22 -7.77 -0.59
C SER A 101 -19.43 -8.31 -1.79
N TYR A 102 -18.15 -8.66 -1.58
CA TYR A 102 -17.33 -9.31 -2.60
C TYR A 102 -17.88 -10.70 -3.01
N TYR A 103 -18.26 -11.56 -2.07
CA TYR A 103 -18.83 -12.88 -2.39
C TYR A 103 -20.16 -12.79 -3.12
N LEU A 104 -21.02 -11.84 -2.73
CA LEU A 104 -22.29 -11.57 -3.39
C LEU A 104 -22.06 -11.15 -4.85
N MET A 105 -21.17 -10.18 -5.09
CA MET A 105 -20.78 -9.76 -6.45
C MET A 105 -20.14 -10.91 -7.25
N ALA A 106 -19.38 -11.79 -6.61
CA ALA A 106 -18.79 -12.97 -7.26
C ALA A 106 -19.84 -14.03 -7.63
N ALA A 107 -20.92 -14.14 -6.85
CA ALA A 107 -22.00 -15.10 -7.06
C ALA A 107 -23.02 -14.66 -8.12
N MET A 108 -23.19 -13.36 -8.37
CA MET A 108 -24.12 -12.80 -9.37
C MET A 108 -23.76 -13.07 -10.85
N GLY A 109 -22.76 -13.94 -11.10
CA GLY A 109 -22.40 -14.43 -12.43
C GLY A 109 -21.51 -13.49 -13.25
N PRO A 110 -21.17 -13.86 -14.51
CA PRO A 110 -20.19 -13.15 -15.33
C PRO A 110 -20.50 -11.66 -15.55
N ARG A 111 -21.79 -11.29 -15.58
CA ARG A 111 -22.27 -9.92 -15.77
C ARG A 111 -21.93 -9.00 -14.59
N PHE A 112 -21.79 -9.53 -13.37
CA PHE A 112 -21.38 -8.78 -12.18
C PHE A 112 -19.93 -9.03 -11.78
N GLN A 113 -19.38 -10.21 -12.09
CA GLN A 113 -17.95 -10.51 -11.93
C GLN A 113 -17.05 -9.55 -12.71
N LYS A 114 -17.52 -8.93 -13.80
CA LYS A 114 -16.78 -7.86 -14.51
C LYS A 114 -16.56 -6.59 -13.66
N TYR A 115 -17.43 -6.32 -12.69
CA TYR A 115 -17.26 -5.23 -11.71
C TYR A 115 -16.40 -5.66 -10.51
N LEU A 116 -16.03 -6.93 -10.41
CA LEU A 116 -14.88 -7.38 -9.60
C LEU A 116 -13.56 -7.09 -10.34
N TRP A 117 -13.46 -5.90 -10.93
CA TRP A 117 -12.34 -5.38 -11.73
C TRP A 117 -10.99 -5.33 -11.01
N TRP A 118 -11.01 -5.26 -9.67
CA TRP A 118 -9.85 -5.38 -8.77
C TRP A 118 -9.13 -6.73 -8.93
N LYS A 119 -9.82 -7.76 -9.44
CA LYS A 119 -9.18 -9.06 -9.59
C LYS A 119 -8.23 -9.19 -10.78
N LYS A 120 -8.20 -8.28 -11.75
CA LYS A 120 -7.28 -8.40 -12.89
C LYS A 120 -6.91 -7.07 -13.55
N VAL A 121 -5.98 -6.34 -12.93
CA VAL A 121 -4.65 -6.11 -13.54
C VAL A 121 -3.55 -6.35 -12.49
N SER A 122 -3.62 -7.50 -11.79
CA SER A 122 -2.41 -8.07 -11.20
C SER A 122 -1.76 -8.93 -12.28
N GLY A 123 -1.05 -8.26 -13.19
CA GLY A 123 -0.44 -8.89 -14.35
C GLY A 123 0.52 -7.94 -15.02
N VAL A 124 1.56 -8.50 -15.62
CA VAL A 124 2.48 -7.76 -16.50
C VAL A 124 1.69 -7.39 -17.74
N LEU A 125 1.33 -6.11 -17.86
CA LEU A 125 0.76 -5.58 -19.10
C LEU A 125 1.91 -5.11 -19.98
N MET A 126 2.08 -5.76 -21.13
CA MET A 126 3.02 -5.34 -22.17
C MET A 126 2.23 -4.85 -23.38
N LEU A 127 2.38 -3.59 -23.74
CA LEU A 127 1.84 -3.03 -24.99
C LEU A 127 2.95 -2.29 -25.73
N VAL A 128 2.99 -2.51 -27.04
CA VAL A 128 3.87 -1.78 -27.95
C VAL A 128 2.97 -1.00 -28.90
N PHE A 129 3.15 0.32 -28.91
CA PHE A 129 2.41 1.21 -29.80
C PHE A 129 3.30 1.61 -30.97
N GLN A 130 2.80 1.39 -32.19
CA GLN A 130 3.36 1.96 -33.41
C GLN A 130 2.46 3.11 -33.87
N GLY A 131 3.00 4.34 -33.83
CA GLY A 131 2.28 5.58 -34.16
C GLY A 131 1.96 6.45 -32.94
N SER A 132 1.08 7.44 -33.14
CA SER A 132 0.64 8.35 -32.08
C SER A 132 -0.56 7.80 -31.31
N GLY A 133 -0.57 7.97 -29.99
CA GLY A 133 -1.62 7.41 -29.14
C GLY A 133 -1.78 8.09 -27.80
N VAL A 134 -3.02 8.11 -27.29
CA VAL A 134 -3.34 8.54 -25.93
C VAL A 134 -3.81 7.33 -25.16
N LEU A 135 -3.17 7.04 -24.03
CA LEU A 135 -3.54 5.92 -23.18
C LEU A 135 -3.73 6.39 -21.74
N LEU A 136 -4.93 6.10 -21.22
CA LEU A 136 -5.33 6.35 -19.84
C LEU A 136 -5.52 5.00 -19.15
N LEU A 137 -4.70 4.74 -18.12
CA LEU A 137 -4.88 3.56 -17.27
C LEU A 137 -4.90 3.96 -15.81
N VAL A 138 -5.86 3.39 -15.08
CA VAL A 138 -5.99 3.56 -13.64
C VAL A 138 -5.87 2.19 -12.99
N PHE A 139 -4.87 2.03 -12.14
CA PHE A 139 -4.59 0.82 -11.38
C PHE A 139 -5.02 1.04 -9.94
N GLN A 140 -5.91 0.17 -9.44
CA GLN A 140 -6.37 0.25 -8.05
C GLN A 140 -5.49 -0.56 -7.08
N ASP A 141 -4.72 -1.53 -7.58
CA ASP A 141 -3.89 -2.45 -6.80
C ASP A 141 -2.42 -2.47 -7.28
N SER A 142 -1.67 -3.53 -6.96
CA SER A 142 -0.29 -3.71 -7.39
C SER A 142 -0.15 -4.14 -8.86
N GLY A 143 0.58 -3.38 -9.66
CA GLY A 143 0.72 -3.62 -11.11
C GLY A 143 2.15 -3.50 -11.63
N VAL A 144 2.51 -4.32 -12.63
CA VAL A 144 3.74 -4.18 -13.40
C VAL A 144 3.38 -3.81 -14.83
N LEU A 145 3.84 -2.66 -15.30
CA LEU A 145 3.49 -2.15 -16.62
C LEU A 145 4.77 -1.95 -17.44
N MET A 146 4.82 -2.57 -18.62
CA MET A 146 5.86 -2.34 -19.61
C MET A 146 5.23 -1.73 -20.86
N LEU A 147 5.56 -0.48 -21.17
CA LEU A 147 5.09 0.16 -22.41
C LEU A 147 6.28 0.67 -23.21
N VAL A 148 6.22 0.41 -24.51
CA VAL A 148 7.16 0.95 -25.48
C VAL A 148 6.37 1.73 -26.52
N PHE A 149 6.67 3.03 -26.63
CA PHE A 149 6.13 3.90 -27.66
C PHE A 149 7.19 4.15 -28.73
N GLN A 150 6.90 3.73 -29.96
CA GLN A 150 7.70 4.03 -31.16
C GLN A 150 7.16 5.25 -31.92
N GLY A 151 6.47 6.14 -31.23
CA GLY A 151 5.83 7.34 -31.78
C GLY A 151 5.47 8.33 -30.68
N SER A 152 4.72 9.38 -31.01
CA SER A 152 4.32 10.38 -30.00
C SER A 152 3.20 9.88 -29.09
N GLY A 153 3.46 9.83 -27.78
CA GLY A 153 2.52 9.27 -26.80
C GLY A 153 2.13 10.24 -25.69
N VAL A 154 0.84 10.33 -25.38
CA VAL A 154 0.37 10.99 -24.16
C VAL A 154 -0.16 9.93 -23.21
N LEU A 155 0.43 9.87 -22.03
CA LEU A 155 0.15 8.84 -21.06
C LEU A 155 -0.31 9.46 -19.75
N LEU A 156 -1.50 9.05 -19.31
CA LEU A 156 -2.03 9.41 -18.01
C LEU A 156 -2.22 8.13 -17.19
N LEU A 157 -1.40 7.99 -16.17
CA LEU A 157 -1.37 6.80 -15.32
C LEU A 157 -1.64 7.16 -13.87
N VAL A 158 -2.55 6.44 -13.24
CA VAL A 158 -2.85 6.62 -11.82
C VAL A 158 -2.77 5.27 -11.12
N PHE A 159 -1.91 5.17 -10.12
CA PHE A 159 -1.73 4.00 -9.27
C PHE A 159 -2.19 4.33 -7.85
N GLN A 160 -3.24 3.65 -7.40
CA GLN A 160 -3.72 3.77 -6.01
C GLN A 160 -2.91 2.84 -5.07
N GLY A 161 -2.43 1.71 -5.58
CA GLY A 161 -1.60 0.74 -4.86
C GLY A 161 -0.09 0.88 -5.11
N SER A 162 0.65 -0.22 -5.02
CA SER A 162 2.05 -0.26 -5.43
C SER A 162 2.22 -0.46 -6.94
N GLY A 163 3.34 -0.09 -7.55
CA GLY A 163 3.49 -0.30 -8.99
C GLY A 163 4.92 -0.29 -9.45
N VAL A 164 5.22 -1.13 -10.44
CA VAL A 164 6.51 -1.13 -11.13
C VAL A 164 6.27 -0.79 -12.59
N LEU A 165 6.82 0.32 -13.04
CA LEU A 165 6.69 0.76 -14.42
C LEU A 165 8.03 0.72 -15.11
N LEU A 166 8.04 0.15 -16.31
CA LEU A 166 9.12 0.27 -17.27
C LEU A 166 8.56 0.90 -18.54
N LEU A 167 8.89 2.16 -18.75
CA LEU A 167 8.35 2.95 -19.86
C LEU A 167 9.49 3.40 -20.76
N VAL A 168 9.34 3.18 -22.06
CA VAL A 168 10.32 3.63 -23.06
C VAL A 168 9.60 4.44 -24.13
N PHE A 169 10.03 5.68 -24.33
CA PHE A 169 9.58 6.55 -25.41
C PHE A 169 10.75 6.79 -26.37
N GLN A 170 10.60 6.35 -27.63
CA GLN A 170 11.61 6.58 -28.66
C GLN A 170 11.56 8.02 -29.22
N ASP A 171 10.36 8.59 -29.34
CA ASP A 171 10.17 9.96 -29.84
C ASP A 171 9.73 10.91 -28.72
N ASN A 172 8.74 11.76 -28.98
CA ASN A 172 8.22 12.73 -28.01
C ASN A 172 7.13 12.10 -27.13
N GLY A 173 7.09 12.45 -25.85
CA GLY A 173 6.04 11.94 -24.98
C GLY A 173 5.70 12.85 -23.81
N VAL A 174 4.44 12.80 -23.43
CA VAL A 174 3.92 13.50 -22.25
C VAL A 174 3.44 12.45 -21.28
N LEU A 175 4.01 12.41 -20.07
CA LEU A 175 3.63 11.47 -19.04
C LEU A 175 3.16 12.22 -17.79
N LEU A 176 1.91 11.99 -17.43
CA LEU A 176 1.36 12.39 -16.14
C LEU A 176 1.12 11.12 -15.32
N LEU A 177 1.85 10.98 -14.22
CA LEU A 177 1.83 9.79 -13.38
C LEU A 177 1.58 10.18 -11.93
N VAL A 178 0.57 9.56 -11.32
CA VAL A 178 0.24 9.75 -9.92
C VAL A 178 0.30 8.41 -9.20
N PHE A 179 1.13 8.33 -8.18
CA PHE A 179 1.22 7.21 -7.24
C PHE A 179 0.70 7.61 -5.88
N GLN A 180 -0.33 6.93 -5.38
CA GLN A 180 -0.79 7.09 -4.00
C GLN A 180 -0.07 6.14 -3.03
N GLY A 181 0.29 4.93 -3.50
CA GLY A 181 1.06 3.94 -2.74
C GLY A 181 2.57 4.00 -3.02
N SER A 182 3.22 2.84 -3.11
CA SER A 182 4.66 2.72 -3.38
C SER A 182 4.98 2.44 -4.85
N GLY A 183 5.76 3.29 -5.51
CA GLY A 183 6.06 3.13 -6.95
C GLY A 183 7.54 2.96 -7.26
N VAL A 184 7.87 2.04 -8.17
CA VAL A 184 9.17 1.93 -8.80
C VAL A 184 9.01 2.28 -10.27
N LEU A 185 9.70 3.31 -10.75
CA LEU A 185 9.62 3.76 -12.13
C LEU A 185 11.00 3.72 -12.77
N LEU A 186 11.13 2.92 -13.82
CA LEU A 186 12.20 3.04 -14.81
C LEU A 186 11.62 3.67 -16.06
N LEU A 187 12.17 4.82 -16.45
CA LEU A 187 11.70 5.54 -17.62
C LEU A 187 12.87 6.01 -18.46
N VAL A 188 12.77 5.73 -19.76
CA VAL A 188 13.76 6.14 -20.75
C VAL A 188 13.07 6.95 -21.84
N PHE A 189 13.55 8.18 -22.05
CA PHE A 189 13.16 9.06 -23.15
C PHE A 189 14.34 9.23 -24.09
N GLN A 190 14.19 8.82 -25.35
CA GLN A 190 15.18 9.09 -26.40
C GLN A 190 14.95 10.46 -27.08
N GLY A 191 13.70 10.84 -27.29
CA GLY A 191 13.30 12.16 -27.81
C GLY A 191 13.00 13.20 -26.72
N SER A 192 12.00 14.07 -26.97
CA SER A 192 11.61 15.11 -26.01
C SER A 192 10.52 14.63 -25.03
N GLY A 193 10.71 14.83 -23.73
CA GLY A 193 9.77 14.36 -22.70
C GLY A 193 9.25 15.45 -21.79
N VAL A 194 7.93 15.51 -21.58
CA VAL A 194 7.31 16.34 -20.53
C VAL A 194 6.72 15.42 -19.47
N LEU A 195 7.19 15.55 -18.24
CA LEU A 195 6.79 14.70 -17.14
C LEU A 195 6.22 15.50 -15.97
N LEU A 196 5.06 15.04 -15.50
CA LEU A 196 4.52 15.42 -14.21
C LEU A 196 4.34 14.16 -13.37
N LEU A 197 5.18 13.99 -12.36
CA LEU A 197 5.20 12.82 -11.50
C LEU A 197 4.85 13.22 -10.07
N VAL A 198 3.82 12.59 -9.49
CA VAL A 198 3.37 12.87 -8.12
C VAL A 198 3.33 11.57 -7.33
N PHE A 199 4.07 11.53 -6.22
CA PHE A 199 4.13 10.39 -5.31
C PHE A 199 3.66 10.82 -3.92
N GLN A 200 2.54 10.26 -3.46
CA GLN A 200 2.04 10.49 -2.10
C GLN A 200 2.69 9.54 -1.10
N GLY A 201 2.98 8.29 -1.50
CA GLY A 201 3.69 7.30 -0.71
C GLY A 201 5.21 7.30 -0.93
N SER A 202 5.81 6.10 -0.97
CA SER A 202 7.24 5.95 -1.25
C SER A 202 7.52 5.74 -2.74
N GLY A 203 8.66 6.21 -3.25
CA GLY A 203 8.97 6.07 -4.67
C GLY A 203 10.45 5.89 -4.96
N VAL A 204 10.75 4.99 -5.90
CA VAL A 204 12.11 4.80 -6.44
C VAL A 204 12.06 5.07 -7.94
N LEU A 205 12.75 6.10 -8.38
CA LEU A 205 12.75 6.52 -9.77
C LEU A 205 14.16 6.39 -10.35
N LEU A 206 14.26 5.73 -11.50
CA LEU A 206 15.40 5.82 -12.40
C LEU A 206 14.90 6.42 -13.72
N LEU A 207 15.30 7.66 -13.97
CA LEU A 207 14.88 8.42 -15.14
C LEU A 207 16.09 8.69 -16.03
N VAL A 208 15.98 8.41 -17.32
CA VAL A 208 17.03 8.66 -18.31
C VAL A 208 16.44 9.46 -19.47
N PHE A 209 17.00 10.63 -19.73
CA PHE A 209 16.65 11.48 -20.87
C PHE A 209 17.87 11.63 -21.79
N GLN A 210 17.73 11.21 -23.04
CA GLN A 210 18.75 11.44 -24.08
C GLN A 210 18.53 12.77 -24.81
N GLY A 211 17.27 13.20 -24.98
CA GLY A 211 16.89 14.47 -25.60
C GLY A 211 16.61 15.61 -24.61
N SER A 212 15.74 16.55 -24.99
CA SER A 212 15.28 17.65 -24.13
C SER A 212 14.11 17.26 -23.24
N GLY A 213 13.98 17.86 -22.05
CA GLY A 213 13.02 17.38 -21.06
C GLY A 213 12.60 18.41 -20.04
N VAL A 214 11.30 18.39 -19.73
CA VAL A 214 10.72 19.17 -18.63
C VAL A 214 10.16 18.19 -17.62
N LEU A 215 10.64 18.25 -16.38
CA LEU A 215 10.22 17.33 -15.33
C LEU A 215 9.81 18.12 -14.09
N MET A 216 8.56 17.92 -13.69
CA MET A 216 8.05 18.30 -12.38
C MET A 216 7.81 17.04 -11.56
N LEU A 217 8.48 16.94 -10.41
CA LEU A 217 8.36 15.80 -9.50
C LEU A 217 8.01 16.29 -8.10
N VAL A 218 6.95 15.71 -7.56
CA VAL A 218 6.47 16.00 -6.20
C VAL A 218 6.44 14.72 -5.39
N PHE A 219 7.16 14.72 -4.27
CA PHE A 219 7.17 13.65 -3.28
C PHE A 219 6.59 14.13 -1.96
N GLN A 220 5.49 13.52 -1.51
CA GLN A 220 4.94 13.76 -0.18
C GLN A 220 5.51 12.81 0.87
N GLY A 221 5.78 11.55 0.50
CA GLY A 221 6.43 10.55 1.34
C GLY A 221 7.95 10.48 1.13
N SER A 222 8.51 9.26 1.15
CA SER A 222 9.95 9.04 0.95
C SER A 222 10.31 8.77 -0.52
N GLY A 223 11.33 9.44 -1.06
CA GLY A 223 11.70 9.31 -2.47
C GLY A 223 13.18 9.02 -2.68
N VAL A 224 13.50 8.07 -3.55
CA VAL A 224 14.85 7.88 -4.10
C VAL A 224 14.79 8.15 -5.60
N LEU A 225 15.58 9.11 -6.07
CA LEU A 225 15.65 9.47 -7.47
C LEU A 225 17.08 9.38 -7.97
N MET A 226 17.27 8.61 -9.04
CA MET A 226 18.42 8.71 -9.92
C MET A 226 17.96 9.26 -11.26
N LEU A 227 18.49 10.40 -11.66
CA LEU A 227 18.19 11.03 -12.95
C LEU A 227 19.49 11.20 -13.73
N VAL A 228 19.50 10.72 -14.97
CA VAL A 228 20.56 10.97 -15.94
C VAL A 228 19.99 11.78 -17.09
N PHE A 229 20.60 12.91 -17.37
CA PHE A 229 20.18 13.84 -18.41
C PHE A 229 21.33 14.08 -19.39
N GLN A 230 21.17 13.74 -20.66
CA GLN A 230 22.21 13.93 -21.69
C GLN A 230 21.99 15.18 -22.57
N GLY A 231 20.78 15.75 -22.59
CA GLY A 231 20.44 16.95 -23.38
C GLY A 231 20.22 18.22 -22.54
N SER A 232 19.22 19.03 -22.91
CA SER A 232 18.76 20.19 -22.13
C SER A 232 17.54 19.90 -21.24
N GLY A 233 17.62 20.27 -19.95
CA GLY A 233 16.59 19.90 -18.97
C GLY A 233 16.10 21.06 -18.09
N VAL A 234 14.78 21.16 -17.88
CA VAL A 234 14.19 22.03 -16.84
C VAL A 234 13.54 21.15 -15.78
N LEU A 235 14.08 21.21 -14.56
CA LEU A 235 13.67 20.34 -13.45
C LEU A 235 13.11 21.17 -12.29
N LEU A 236 11.93 20.78 -11.81
CA LEU A 236 11.34 21.28 -10.57
C LEU A 236 11.00 20.13 -9.64
N PHE A 237 11.70 20.07 -8.52
CA PHE A 237 11.59 18.99 -7.53
C PHE A 237 11.11 19.52 -6.19
N VAL A 238 10.04 18.93 -5.67
CA VAL A 238 9.46 19.28 -4.37
C VAL A 238 9.36 18.04 -3.51
N PHE A 239 10.13 18.01 -2.42
CA PHE A 239 10.12 16.93 -1.43
C PHE A 239 9.57 17.46 -0.11
N GLN A 240 8.39 16.96 0.27
CA GLN A 240 7.78 17.22 1.58
C GLN A 240 8.22 16.20 2.63
N GLY A 241 8.64 15.00 2.23
CA GLY A 241 9.19 13.96 3.11
C GLY A 241 10.72 13.82 3.00
N SER A 242 11.23 12.61 3.27
CA SER A 242 12.66 12.30 3.15
C SER A 242 13.05 11.94 1.71
N GLY A 243 14.19 12.43 1.22
CA GLY A 243 14.60 12.21 -0.18
C GLY A 243 16.08 11.92 -0.37
N VAL A 244 16.41 10.96 -1.24
CA VAL A 244 17.77 10.73 -1.73
C VAL A 244 17.79 11.00 -3.23
N LEU A 245 18.58 11.98 -3.66
CA LEU A 245 18.70 12.35 -5.07
C LEU A 245 20.14 12.18 -5.55
N MET A 246 20.28 11.54 -6.71
CA MET A 246 21.48 11.55 -7.54
C MET A 246 21.10 12.08 -8.92
N LEU A 247 21.58 13.28 -9.27
CA LEU A 247 21.37 13.83 -10.62
C LEU A 247 22.71 13.93 -11.35
N VAL A 248 22.72 13.43 -12.59
CA VAL A 248 23.86 13.51 -13.50
C VAL A 248 23.41 14.25 -14.77
N PHE A 249 24.02 15.39 -15.02
CA PHE A 249 23.81 16.19 -16.23
C PHE A 249 25.06 16.16 -17.11
N GLN A 250 24.89 15.70 -18.35
CA GLN A 250 25.88 15.77 -19.44
C GLN A 250 25.51 16.84 -20.48
N GLY A 251 24.73 17.85 -20.07
CA GLY A 251 24.27 18.94 -20.92
C GLY A 251 23.83 20.14 -20.07
N SER A 252 23.02 21.04 -20.66
CA SER A 252 22.56 22.25 -19.98
C SER A 252 21.29 22.03 -19.15
N GLY A 253 21.24 22.58 -17.93
CA GLY A 253 20.10 22.34 -17.05
C GLY A 253 19.75 23.50 -16.12
N VAL A 254 18.44 23.70 -15.93
CA VAL A 254 17.91 24.56 -14.86
C VAL A 254 17.24 23.66 -13.82
N LEU A 255 17.71 23.71 -12.58
CA LEU A 255 17.18 22.93 -11.47
C LEU A 255 16.67 23.84 -10.36
N MET A 256 15.39 23.69 -10.03
CA MET A 256 14.83 24.18 -8.78
C MET A 256 14.49 23.00 -7.88
N LEU A 257 15.09 22.97 -6.69
CA LEU A 257 14.86 21.91 -5.70
C LEU A 257 14.39 22.51 -4.38
N VAL A 258 13.29 21.99 -3.86
CA VAL A 258 12.71 22.38 -2.58
C VAL A 258 12.59 21.16 -1.68
N PHE A 259 13.24 21.21 -0.52
CA PHE A 259 13.16 20.18 0.52
C PHE A 259 12.62 20.76 1.82
N GLN A 260 11.58 20.15 2.38
CA GLN A 260 10.91 20.64 3.60
C GLN A 260 11.40 19.96 4.89
N VAL A 261 11.98 18.74 4.82
CA VAL A 261 12.33 17.95 6.03
C VAL A 261 13.80 17.52 6.03
N SER A 262 14.14 16.42 5.34
CA SER A 262 15.50 15.87 5.35
C SER A 262 15.84 15.22 4.00
N GLY A 263 17.10 15.27 3.60
CA GLY A 263 17.51 14.64 2.35
C GLY A 263 19.00 14.58 2.13
N VAL A 264 19.40 13.64 1.28
CA VAL A 264 20.77 13.46 0.79
C VAL A 264 20.78 13.81 -0.69
N LEU A 265 21.66 14.74 -1.07
CA LEU A 265 21.74 15.24 -2.43
C LEU A 265 23.15 15.08 -2.99
N LEU A 266 23.26 14.38 -4.12
CA LEU A 266 24.43 14.31 -4.96
C LEU A 266 24.12 14.90 -6.33
N LEU A 267 24.82 15.97 -6.72
CA LEU A 267 24.69 16.57 -8.04
C LEU A 267 26.02 16.53 -8.78
N VAL A 268 25.97 16.07 -10.03
CA VAL A 268 27.09 16.06 -10.96
C VAL A 268 26.69 16.79 -12.24
N PHE A 269 27.37 17.90 -12.55
CA PHE A 269 27.21 18.64 -13.80
C PHE A 269 28.53 18.57 -14.59
N GLN A 270 28.46 18.11 -15.84
CA GLN A 270 29.61 18.12 -16.75
C GLN A 270 29.76 19.44 -17.52
N ASP A 271 28.64 20.11 -17.84
CA ASP A 271 28.63 21.37 -18.62
C ASP A 271 28.09 22.57 -17.79
N SER A 272 27.13 23.33 -18.33
CA SER A 272 26.58 24.54 -17.71
C SER A 272 25.23 24.33 -17.03
N GLY A 273 25.07 24.83 -15.81
CA GLY A 273 23.84 24.67 -15.03
C GLY A 273 23.48 25.85 -14.14
N VAL A 274 22.18 26.11 -14.00
CA VAL A 274 21.64 27.07 -13.04
C VAL A 274 20.90 26.30 -11.96
N LEU A 275 21.35 26.44 -10.71
CA LEU A 275 20.79 25.75 -9.56
C LEU A 275 20.20 26.73 -8.55
N LEU A 276 18.93 26.53 -8.21
CA LEU A 276 18.28 27.14 -7.07
C LEU A 276 17.86 26.05 -6.08
N LEU A 277 18.52 26.01 -4.92
CA LEU A 277 18.23 25.01 -3.89
C LEU A 277 17.66 25.69 -2.63
N VAL A 278 16.46 25.27 -2.24
CA VAL A 278 15.73 25.78 -1.07
C VAL A 278 15.55 24.66 -0.04
N PHE A 279 16.04 24.92 1.16
CA PHE A 279 16.27 23.88 2.18
C PHE A 279 15.75 24.30 3.58
N GLN A 280 14.74 23.61 4.11
CA GLN A 280 14.29 23.67 5.52
C GLN A 280 14.62 22.35 6.28
N GLY A 281 15.57 22.30 7.24
CA GLY A 281 15.93 21.08 8.01
C GLY A 281 17.39 20.54 7.94
N SER A 282 17.65 19.32 8.44
CA SER A 282 19.00 18.69 8.60
C SER A 282 19.42 17.80 7.42
N ARG A 283 20.68 17.90 6.94
CA ARG A 283 21.07 17.39 5.60
C ARG A 283 22.54 16.97 5.41
N VAL A 284 22.78 16.24 4.30
CA VAL A 284 24.09 15.97 3.67
C VAL A 284 24.04 16.37 2.18
N LEU A 285 24.96 17.24 1.74
CA LEU A 285 25.07 17.74 0.36
C LEU A 285 26.47 17.47 -0.20
N LEU A 286 26.55 16.87 -1.39
CA LEU A 286 27.78 16.77 -2.18
C LEU A 286 27.53 17.32 -3.59
N LEU A 287 28.33 18.30 -4.01
CA LEU A 287 28.25 18.95 -5.31
C LEU A 287 29.55 18.74 -6.08
N VAL A 288 29.45 18.31 -7.34
CA VAL A 288 30.58 18.15 -8.25
C VAL A 288 30.25 18.86 -9.57
N PHE A 289 31.05 19.87 -9.93
CA PHE A 289 30.96 20.59 -11.21
C PHE A 289 32.23 20.37 -12.03
N GLN A 290 32.10 20.10 -13.33
CA GLN A 290 33.21 20.11 -14.29
C GLN A 290 33.10 21.23 -15.35
N GLY A 291 32.12 22.13 -15.23
CA GLY A 291 31.89 23.28 -16.13
C GLY A 291 31.49 24.59 -15.41
N SER A 292 30.90 25.55 -16.15
CA SER A 292 30.50 26.88 -15.64
C SER A 292 29.04 26.91 -15.16
N GLY A 293 28.78 27.31 -13.90
CA GLY A 293 27.42 27.29 -13.35
C GLY A 293 27.14 28.39 -12.33
N VAL A 294 25.86 28.69 -12.14
CA VAL A 294 25.37 29.66 -11.15
C VAL A 294 24.60 28.90 -10.06
N LEU A 295 25.05 29.06 -8.82
CA LEU A 295 24.46 28.39 -7.65
C LEU A 295 23.90 29.43 -6.68
N MET A 296 22.63 29.27 -6.32
CA MET A 296 21.98 30.02 -5.25
C MET A 296 21.44 29.05 -4.20
N LEU A 297 21.90 29.22 -2.95
CA LEU A 297 21.56 28.37 -1.80
C LEU A 297 20.78 29.17 -0.76
N VAL A 298 19.68 28.61 -0.26
CA VAL A 298 18.92 29.16 0.87
C VAL A 298 18.75 28.08 1.93
N PHE A 299 19.36 28.28 3.11
CA PHE A 299 19.31 27.34 4.25
C PHE A 299 18.50 27.88 5.43
N GLN A 300 17.71 27.00 6.04
CA GLN A 300 17.17 27.14 7.40
C GLN A 300 17.36 25.81 8.16
N GLY A 301 18.39 25.67 9.02
CA GLY A 301 18.62 24.47 9.86
C GLY A 301 20.10 24.09 10.14
N SER A 302 20.34 23.01 10.89
CA SER A 302 21.67 22.47 11.29
C SER A 302 21.98 21.09 10.63
N GLY A 303 23.23 20.82 10.21
CA GLY A 303 23.61 19.54 9.56
C GLY A 303 25.08 19.13 9.76
N VAL A 304 25.32 17.83 9.95
CA VAL A 304 26.63 17.15 10.12
C VAL A 304 26.57 15.75 9.44
N LEU A 305 27.71 15.27 8.95
CA LEU A 305 27.95 14.06 8.13
C LEU A 305 28.42 12.85 8.98
N MET A 306 27.86 11.63 8.77
CA MET A 306 28.51 10.29 8.70
C MET A 306 27.50 9.10 8.93
N LEU A 307 27.84 7.90 8.40
CA LEU A 307 27.04 6.69 8.05
C LEU A 307 26.68 5.68 9.18
N VAL A 308 25.65 4.79 8.97
CA VAL A 308 25.60 3.29 9.14
C VAL A 308 24.16 2.68 9.00
N PHE A 309 24.04 1.35 8.81
CA PHE A 309 23.11 0.51 7.99
C PHE A 309 21.77 -0.09 8.56
N GLN A 310 20.82 -0.29 7.61
CA GLN A 310 19.72 -1.27 7.30
C GLN A 310 18.75 -2.00 8.29
N GLY A 311 17.45 -2.01 7.89
CA GLY A 311 16.44 -3.08 8.13
C GLY A 311 15.05 -2.78 7.47
N LYS A 312 14.40 -3.76 6.82
CA LYS A 312 13.07 -3.65 6.14
C LYS A 312 11.96 -4.42 6.89
N TRP A 313 10.74 -3.89 6.91
CA TRP A 313 9.50 -4.58 7.33
C TRP A 313 8.37 -4.35 6.30
N ASN A 314 7.66 -5.40 5.89
CA ASN A 314 6.42 -5.31 5.11
C ASN A 314 5.27 -5.95 5.93
N ALA A 315 4.25 -5.18 6.29
CA ALA A 315 3.08 -5.67 7.03
C ALA A 315 1.78 -5.06 6.47
N HIS A 316 1.22 -5.65 5.41
CA HIS A 316 -0.11 -5.28 4.91
C HIS A 316 -0.92 -6.54 4.56
N ALA A 317 -1.34 -7.27 5.60
CA ALA A 317 -2.40 -8.29 5.53
C ALA A 317 -3.05 -8.60 6.89
N CYS A 318 -2.46 -8.15 8.01
CA CYS A 318 -2.89 -8.51 9.38
C CYS A 318 -3.51 -7.36 10.20
N GLY A 319 -3.97 -6.29 9.55
CA GLY A 319 -4.43 -5.06 10.23
C GLY A 319 -5.49 -5.30 11.31
N GLN A 320 -6.52 -6.10 11.02
CA GLN A 320 -7.56 -6.42 12.02
C GLN A 320 -7.01 -7.19 13.22
N PHE A 321 -6.14 -8.18 13.02
CA PHE A 321 -5.59 -8.99 14.10
C PHE A 321 -4.57 -8.22 14.94
N CYS A 322 -3.75 -7.38 14.29
CA CYS A 322 -2.83 -6.47 14.98
C CYS A 322 -3.61 -5.43 15.81
N LEU A 323 -4.66 -4.83 15.27
CA LEU A 323 -5.51 -3.89 16.01
C LEU A 323 -6.25 -4.58 17.16
N ALA A 324 -6.81 -5.77 16.94
CA ALA A 324 -7.47 -6.55 17.99
C ALA A 324 -6.48 -6.97 19.10
N PHE A 325 -5.24 -7.31 18.74
CA PHE A 325 -4.16 -7.62 19.67
C PHE A 325 -3.78 -6.39 20.50
N LEU A 326 -3.46 -5.26 19.85
CA LEU A 326 -3.11 -4.00 20.52
C LEU A 326 -4.25 -3.50 21.43
N HIS A 327 -5.49 -3.64 21.00
CA HIS A 327 -6.66 -3.28 21.82
C HIS A 327 -6.83 -4.20 23.02
N SER A 328 -6.68 -5.52 22.84
CA SER A 328 -6.82 -6.48 23.94
C SER A 328 -5.65 -6.41 24.92
N PHE A 329 -4.44 -6.11 24.44
CA PHE A 329 -3.22 -6.01 25.26
C PHE A 329 -3.31 -4.90 26.31
N GLN A 330 -4.08 -3.84 26.05
CA GLN A 330 -4.29 -2.72 26.99
C GLN A 330 -4.93 -3.15 28.33
N LEU A 331 -5.72 -4.24 28.35
CA LEU A 331 -6.32 -4.80 29.57
C LEU A 331 -5.29 -5.38 30.56
N LEU A 332 -4.02 -5.59 30.15
CA LEU A 332 -2.95 -5.98 31.07
C LEU A 332 -2.48 -4.81 31.93
N PHE A 333 -2.62 -3.58 31.45
CA PHE A 333 -2.07 -2.37 32.08
C PHE A 333 -3.15 -1.45 32.64
N HIS A 334 -4.42 -1.62 32.24
CA HIS A 334 -5.53 -0.81 32.69
C HIS A 334 -6.58 -1.67 33.40
N ASP A 335 -6.90 -1.30 34.64
CA ASP A 335 -8.01 -1.90 35.38
C ASP A 335 -9.27 -1.06 35.19
N CYS A 336 -10.24 -1.59 34.47
CA CYS A 336 -11.58 -1.00 34.35
C CYS A 336 -12.68 -1.96 34.79
N GLY A 337 -12.35 -3.03 35.54
CA GLY A 337 -13.35 -4.03 35.96
C GLY A 337 -13.81 -4.98 34.84
N TYR A 338 -13.20 -4.93 33.65
CA TYR A 338 -13.39 -5.93 32.60
C TYR A 338 -12.64 -7.23 32.96
N PRO A 339 -13.23 -8.43 32.77
CA PRO A 339 -12.65 -9.70 33.18
C PRO A 339 -11.31 -9.99 32.49
N ARG A 340 -10.20 -9.88 33.23
CA ARG A 340 -8.84 -10.11 32.71
C ARG A 340 -8.60 -11.55 32.27
N TRP A 341 -9.34 -12.52 32.81
CA TRP A 341 -9.20 -13.92 32.41
C TRP A 341 -9.50 -14.14 30.91
N THR A 342 -10.29 -13.25 30.29
CA THR A 342 -10.57 -13.29 28.84
C THR A 342 -9.31 -13.12 27.99
N LEU A 343 -8.23 -12.55 28.54
CA LEU A 343 -6.94 -12.42 27.87
C LEU A 343 -6.23 -13.75 27.63
N PHE A 344 -6.41 -14.72 28.55
CA PHE A 344 -5.86 -16.06 28.39
C PHE A 344 -6.47 -16.81 27.21
N LEU A 345 -7.66 -16.41 26.76
CA LEU A 345 -8.27 -16.94 25.54
C LEU A 345 -7.95 -16.06 24.33
N THR A 346 -8.03 -14.74 24.47
CA THR A 346 -8.00 -13.81 23.33
C THR A 346 -6.61 -13.63 22.75
N LEU A 347 -5.56 -13.48 23.58
CA LEU A 347 -4.20 -13.23 23.10
C LEU A 347 -3.56 -14.45 22.42
N PRO A 348 -3.60 -15.67 22.99
CA PRO A 348 -3.08 -16.85 22.29
C PRO A 348 -3.86 -17.13 20.99
N ASN A 349 -5.17 -16.94 21.00
CA ASN A 349 -6.00 -17.12 19.81
C ASN A 349 -5.65 -16.10 18.72
N ALA A 350 -5.39 -14.83 19.06
CA ALA A 350 -4.96 -13.82 18.11
C ALA A 350 -3.61 -14.16 17.45
N ILE A 351 -2.65 -14.66 18.22
CA ILE A 351 -1.34 -15.13 17.71
C ILE A 351 -1.53 -16.34 16.79
N PHE A 352 -2.37 -17.29 17.19
CA PHE A 352 -2.66 -18.47 16.39
C PHE A 352 -3.35 -18.12 15.06
N PHE A 353 -4.33 -17.21 15.08
CA PHE A 353 -4.94 -16.68 13.87
C PHE A 353 -3.92 -15.96 12.98
N TYR A 354 -3.05 -15.13 13.55
CA TYR A 354 -1.97 -14.49 12.79
C TYR A 354 -1.10 -15.53 12.07
N TYR A 355 -0.70 -16.60 12.77
CA TYR A 355 0.06 -17.69 12.18
C TYR A 355 -0.69 -18.38 11.04
N LEU A 356 -1.96 -18.78 11.26
CA LEU A 356 -2.75 -19.47 10.25
C LEU A 356 -3.02 -18.61 9.01
N PHE A 357 -3.27 -17.31 9.19
CA PHE A 357 -3.43 -16.38 8.07
C PHE A 357 -2.13 -16.17 7.31
N ASN A 358 -1.00 -16.06 8.02
CA ASN A 358 0.31 -15.92 7.39
C ASN A 358 0.71 -17.19 6.63
N ASP A 359 0.45 -18.37 7.20
CA ASP A 359 0.68 -19.67 6.55
C ASP A 359 -0.22 -19.84 5.30
N PHE A 360 -1.51 -19.51 5.41
CA PHE A 360 -2.43 -19.50 4.27
C PHE A 360 -1.95 -18.54 3.18
N TYR A 361 -1.56 -17.31 3.55
CA TYR A 361 -1.05 -16.30 2.62
C TYR A 361 0.21 -16.79 1.91
N TYR A 362 1.18 -17.32 2.65
CA TYR A 362 2.42 -17.83 2.10
C TYR A 362 2.19 -18.99 1.13
N LYS A 363 1.32 -19.94 1.48
CA LYS A 363 0.99 -21.10 0.63
C LYS A 363 0.23 -20.72 -0.64
N GLU A 364 -0.76 -19.84 -0.54
CA GLU A 364 -1.61 -19.51 -1.68
C GLU A 364 -1.03 -18.41 -2.58
N TYR A 365 -0.20 -17.52 -2.06
CA TYR A 365 0.36 -16.41 -2.85
C TYR A 365 1.86 -16.57 -3.12
N GLU A 366 2.68 -16.82 -2.09
CA GLU A 366 4.14 -16.84 -2.23
C GLU A 366 4.64 -18.12 -2.92
N GLN A 367 4.24 -19.30 -2.43
CA GLN A 367 4.67 -20.59 -2.99
C GLN A 367 4.16 -20.81 -4.42
N ARG A 368 2.92 -20.41 -4.72
CA ARG A 368 2.37 -20.45 -6.09
C ARG A 368 3.17 -19.58 -7.05
N ARG A 369 3.54 -18.37 -6.63
CA ARG A 369 4.37 -17.46 -7.42
C ARG A 369 5.75 -18.05 -7.70
N THR A 370 6.41 -18.63 -6.68
CA THR A 370 7.73 -19.28 -6.85
C THR A 370 7.66 -20.51 -7.76
N LYS A 371 6.59 -21.30 -7.67
CA LYS A 371 6.38 -22.47 -8.54
C LYS A 371 6.13 -22.07 -10.00
N GLU A 372 5.30 -21.05 -10.22
CA GLU A 372 5.05 -20.50 -11.56
C GLU A 372 6.29 -19.86 -12.19
N GLN A 373 7.21 -19.30 -11.38
CA GLN A 373 8.49 -18.79 -11.85
C GLN A 373 9.42 -19.94 -12.25
N LYS A 374 9.56 -20.96 -11.39
CA LYS A 374 10.39 -22.13 -11.66
C LYS A 374 9.93 -22.91 -12.90
N ASP A 375 8.61 -23.07 -13.08
CA ASP A 375 8.04 -23.72 -14.26
C ASP A 375 8.26 -22.91 -15.57
N ARG A 376 8.50 -21.59 -15.48
CA ARG A 376 8.92 -20.77 -16.63
C ARG A 376 10.41 -20.94 -16.90
N ASP A 377 11.24 -20.83 -15.87
CA ASP A 377 12.69 -20.97 -15.99
C ASP A 377 13.08 -22.36 -16.55
N ASP A 378 12.40 -23.44 -16.11
CA ASP A 378 12.60 -24.80 -16.64
C ASP A 378 12.11 -24.98 -18.09
N LYS A 379 11.12 -24.19 -18.54
CA LYS A 379 10.66 -24.19 -19.94
C LYS A 379 11.63 -23.46 -20.85
N ASP A 380 12.24 -22.38 -20.36
CA ASP A 380 13.21 -21.60 -21.10
C ASP A 380 14.54 -22.37 -21.21
N ALA A 381 14.97 -23.07 -20.14
CA ALA A 381 16.13 -23.95 -20.14
C ALA A 381 15.99 -25.20 -21.04
N LYS A 382 14.76 -25.60 -21.40
CA LYS A 382 14.50 -26.70 -22.37
C LYS A 382 14.41 -26.20 -23.82
N ARG A 383 14.36 -24.88 -24.03
CA ARG A 383 14.30 -24.25 -25.36
C ARG A 383 15.67 -23.74 -25.83
N SER A 384 16.59 -23.50 -24.91
CA SER A 384 18.04 -23.36 -25.16
C SER A 384 18.70 -24.72 -25.34
#